data_AF-A0A497KBA2-F1
#
_entry.id   AF-A0A497KBA2-F1
#
_cell.length_a   1.000
_cell.length_b   1.000
_cell.length_c   1.000
_cell.angle_alpha   90.00
_cell.angle_beta   90.00
_cell.angle_gamma   90.00
#
_symmetry.space_group_name_H-M   'P 1'
#
loop_
_entity.id
_entity.type
_entity.pdbx_description
1 polymer ?
#
loop_
_entity_poly.entity_id
_entity_poly.type
_entity_poly.pdbx_seq_one_letter_code
_entity_poly.pdbx_strand_id
1 'polypeptide(L)'
;MEKKWKLFITPHFHFDVAWIKTYEEYLDLAFNNILDVMHLIEKNPEYRFCLDQVALIEPFLKRNRELIKTFRKMVKNGKIEIVCGMYTMPDVNIPSGEFLIRQFYFGKRFFKNEFGVDVKCGWIIDSFGHPNQLPQILKKAGIKYYVFGRGAPKDLNKTEFLWEGLDGTRILTHWMIGTYIVGWIPSPTGNILRKIAMELPFITRAILHAQSTRWLPVPIEKGVEKILAVFLFLKMFASTNNILIPNGADFTPPQRELIEVVEKISRENKNLEVVISTPSEFFESIEKMNKELPIVQGEFNPVFQGVYSSRISLKIKNRIAENLLLTAEKFAALSSLLGFHYPEHELEE
;
A
#
# COMPACT_ATOMS: atom_id res chain seq x y z
N MET A 1 -15.21 -33.28 -4.62
CA MET A 1 -14.15 -32.60 -5.39
C MET A 1 -13.43 -31.66 -4.46
N GLU A 2 -12.11 -31.73 -4.35
CA GLU A 2 -11.35 -30.78 -3.55
C GLU A 2 -11.57 -29.36 -4.06
N LYS A 3 -11.73 -28.44 -3.13
CA LYS A 3 -12.04 -27.03 -3.37
C LYS A 3 -10.82 -26.36 -4.02
N LYS A 4 -10.94 -25.89 -5.27
CA LYS A 4 -9.88 -25.14 -5.97
C LYS A 4 -9.64 -23.81 -5.27
N TRP A 5 -8.38 -23.48 -4.99
CA TRP A 5 -7.96 -22.21 -4.40
C TRP A 5 -7.25 -21.35 -5.44
N LYS A 6 -7.35 -20.03 -5.30
CA LYS A 6 -6.63 -19.07 -6.13
C LYS A 6 -5.81 -18.12 -5.26
N LEU A 7 -4.51 -18.04 -5.52
CA LEU A 7 -3.58 -17.19 -4.80
C LEU A 7 -3.21 -15.99 -5.67
N PHE A 8 -3.43 -14.80 -5.14
CA PHE A 8 -3.18 -13.50 -5.75
C PHE A 8 -1.93 -12.92 -5.10
N ILE A 9 -0.75 -13.21 -5.67
CA ILE A 9 0.50 -12.68 -5.15
C ILE A 9 0.66 -11.25 -5.66
N THR A 10 0.75 -10.30 -4.74
CA THR A 10 0.81 -8.86 -5.07
C THR A 10 2.19 -8.28 -4.73
N PRO A 11 3.06 -8.12 -5.74
CA PRO A 11 4.34 -7.46 -5.57
C PRO A 11 4.18 -5.98 -5.22
N HIS A 12 4.89 -5.53 -4.19
CA HIS A 12 4.95 -4.14 -3.77
C HIS A 12 6.28 -3.84 -3.07
N PHE A 13 6.55 -2.56 -2.80
CA PHE A 13 7.41 -2.17 -1.69
C PHE A 13 6.71 -1.07 -0.90
N HIS A 14 6.96 -1.03 0.40
CA HIS A 14 6.48 0.06 1.22
C HIS A 14 7.49 1.21 1.17
N PHE A 15 7.03 2.41 0.82
CA PHE A 15 7.83 3.64 0.79
C PHE A 15 7.44 4.55 1.95
N ASP A 16 8.36 4.73 2.90
CA ASP A 16 8.29 5.83 3.85
C ASP A 16 8.78 7.12 3.21
N VAL A 17 7.96 8.17 3.26
CA VAL A 17 8.37 9.51 2.79
C VAL A 17 9.55 10.03 3.62
N ALA A 18 9.54 9.77 4.94
CA ALA A 18 10.67 10.02 5.83
C ALA A 18 10.50 9.20 7.12
N TRP A 19 11.57 8.55 7.56
CA TRP A 19 11.57 7.77 8.80
C TRP A 19 12.96 7.74 9.46
N ILE A 20 13.84 6.82 9.06
CA ILE A 20 15.23 6.74 9.52
C ILE A 20 16.12 7.63 8.66
N LYS A 21 15.82 7.69 7.36
CA LYS A 21 16.52 8.52 6.37
C LYS A 21 15.66 9.71 5.96
N THR A 22 16.32 10.68 5.33
CA THR A 22 15.64 11.80 4.69
C THR A 22 14.86 11.34 3.46
N TYR A 23 13.91 12.16 3.03
CA TYR A 23 13.10 11.90 1.83
C TYR A 23 13.95 11.70 0.58
N GLU A 24 14.96 12.54 0.36
CA GLU A 24 15.86 12.45 -0.79
C GLU A 24 16.65 11.13 -0.84
N GLU A 25 17.21 10.71 0.30
CA GLU A 25 17.93 9.42 0.38
C GLU A 25 17.01 8.22 0.09
N TYR A 26 15.74 8.32 0.50
CA TYR A 26 14.75 7.27 0.23
C TYR A 26 14.29 7.26 -1.22
N LEU A 27 14.16 8.42 -1.87
CA LEU A 27 13.83 8.52 -3.30
C LEU A 27 14.88 7.82 -4.15
N ASP A 28 16.18 8.04 -3.89
CA ASP A 28 17.25 7.38 -4.65
C ASP A 28 17.16 5.84 -4.57
N LEU A 29 16.79 5.31 -3.40
CA LEU A 29 16.55 3.88 -3.25
C LEU A 29 15.30 3.43 -4.02
N ALA A 30 14.19 4.12 -3.83
CA ALA A 30 12.91 3.72 -4.42
C ALA A 30 12.93 3.81 -5.95
N PHE A 31 13.62 4.79 -6.54
CA PHE A 31 13.72 4.92 -7.98
C PHE A 31 14.44 3.76 -8.64
N ASN A 32 15.52 3.26 -8.02
CA ASN A 32 16.18 2.04 -8.50
C ASN A 32 15.21 0.85 -8.53
N ASN A 33 14.39 0.68 -7.48
CA ASN A 33 13.36 -0.36 -7.45
C ASN A 33 12.31 -0.15 -8.56
N ILE A 34 11.87 1.08 -8.82
CA ILE A 34 10.90 1.37 -9.91
C ILE A 34 11.51 1.01 -11.28
N LEU A 35 12.76 1.38 -11.53
CA LEU A 35 13.47 1.02 -12.76
C LEU A 35 13.55 -0.51 -12.96
N ASP A 36 13.83 -1.24 -11.88
CA ASP A 36 13.84 -2.70 -11.91
C ASP A 36 12.46 -3.29 -12.19
N VAL A 37 11.40 -2.75 -11.59
CA VAL A 37 10.01 -3.14 -11.87
C VAL A 37 9.69 -2.95 -13.34
N MET A 38 10.03 -1.79 -13.91
CA MET A 38 9.80 -1.51 -15.34
C MET A 38 10.50 -2.54 -16.22
N HIS A 39 11.78 -2.83 -15.95
CA HIS A 39 12.55 -3.84 -16.68
C HIS A 39 11.96 -5.25 -16.56
N LEU A 40 11.48 -5.63 -15.37
CA LEU A 40 10.82 -6.92 -15.16
C LEU A 40 9.52 -7.05 -15.94
N ILE A 41 8.71 -5.99 -15.97
CA ILE A 41 7.46 -5.95 -16.74
C ILE A 41 7.74 -6.04 -18.24
N GLU A 42 8.80 -5.38 -18.74
CA GLU A 42 9.19 -5.47 -20.16
C GLU A 42 9.58 -6.89 -20.57
N LYS A 43 10.32 -7.60 -19.70
CA LYS A 43 10.73 -8.98 -19.95
C LYS A 43 9.63 -10.01 -19.73
N ASN A 44 8.69 -9.71 -18.84
CA ASN A 44 7.65 -10.63 -18.40
C ASN A 44 6.29 -9.94 -18.44
N PRO A 45 5.58 -9.99 -19.57
CA PRO A 45 4.31 -9.30 -19.75
C PRO A 45 3.26 -9.67 -18.70
N GLU A 46 3.31 -10.87 -18.11
CA GLU A 46 2.36 -11.28 -17.08
C GLU A 46 2.69 -10.75 -15.68
N TYR A 47 3.85 -10.12 -15.48
CA TYR A 47 4.18 -9.52 -14.19
C TYR A 47 3.25 -8.35 -13.86
N ARG A 48 2.95 -8.20 -12.56
CA ARG A 48 2.19 -7.08 -12.00
C ARG A 48 2.95 -6.53 -10.81
N PHE A 49 2.77 -5.24 -10.54
CA PHE A 49 3.34 -4.57 -9.38
C PHE A 49 2.36 -3.50 -8.89
N CYS A 50 2.36 -3.17 -7.60
CA CYS A 50 1.67 -1.98 -7.12
C CYS A 50 2.62 -0.96 -6.51
N LEU A 51 2.36 0.32 -6.80
CA LEU A 51 3.05 1.47 -6.24
C LEU A 51 2.03 2.38 -5.56
N ASP A 52 2.42 2.98 -4.44
CA ASP A 52 1.58 3.92 -3.71
C ASP A 52 2.08 5.36 -3.86
N GLN A 53 1.20 6.29 -3.45
CA GLN A 53 1.40 7.71 -3.12
C GLN A 53 2.09 8.63 -4.14
N VAL A 54 1.61 9.87 -4.23
CA VAL A 54 2.17 10.88 -5.13
C VAL A 54 3.60 11.25 -4.75
N ALA A 55 3.90 11.30 -3.45
CA ALA A 55 5.23 11.61 -2.92
C ALA A 55 6.32 10.64 -3.42
N LEU A 56 5.98 9.45 -3.90
CA LEU A 56 6.94 8.59 -4.56
C LEU A 56 6.99 8.84 -6.07
N ILE A 57 5.81 8.86 -6.69
CA ILE A 57 5.68 8.78 -8.14
C ILE A 57 5.99 10.12 -8.83
N GLU A 58 5.55 11.24 -8.26
CA GLU A 58 5.79 12.55 -8.87
C GLU A 58 7.28 12.89 -8.97
N PRO A 59 8.09 12.76 -7.91
CA PRO A 59 9.54 12.98 -8.02
C PRO A 59 10.21 12.03 -9.03
N PHE A 60 9.78 10.77 -9.10
CA PHE A 60 10.29 9.81 -10.10
C PHE A 60 10.06 10.32 -11.52
N LEU A 61 8.83 10.72 -11.87
CA LEU A 61 8.54 11.27 -13.19
C LEU A 61 9.31 12.57 -13.48
N LYS A 62 9.46 13.44 -12.47
CA LYS A 62 10.20 14.70 -12.61
C LYS A 62 11.68 14.48 -12.94
N ARG A 63 12.31 13.45 -12.35
CA ARG A 63 13.74 13.12 -12.57
C ARG A 63 13.99 12.18 -13.75
N ASN A 64 12.98 11.42 -14.18
CA ASN A 64 13.07 10.47 -15.31
C ASN A 64 12.06 10.81 -16.42
N ARG A 65 12.16 12.02 -16.98
CA ARG A 65 11.20 12.54 -17.98
C ARG A 65 11.11 11.68 -19.24
N GLU A 66 12.22 11.06 -19.62
CA GLU A 66 12.34 10.12 -20.72
C GLU A 66 11.48 8.86 -20.53
N LEU A 67 11.25 8.44 -19.28
CA LEU A 67 10.50 7.24 -18.94
C LEU A 67 8.98 7.47 -18.78
N ILE A 68 8.53 8.73 -18.71
CA ILE A 68 7.11 9.06 -18.46
C ILE A 68 6.17 8.33 -19.41
N LYS A 69 6.49 8.30 -20.71
CA LYS A 69 5.63 7.64 -21.72
C LYS A 69 5.51 6.14 -21.47
N THR A 70 6.62 5.47 -21.16
CA THR A 70 6.67 4.04 -20.87
C THR A 70 5.96 3.72 -19.57
N PHE A 71 6.25 4.47 -18.50
CA PHE A 71 5.61 4.30 -17.20
C PHE A 71 4.10 4.51 -17.28
N ARG A 72 3.64 5.58 -17.94
CA ARG A 72 2.20 5.83 -18.19
C ARG A 72 1.54 4.69 -18.94
N LYS A 73 2.22 4.07 -19.92
CA LYS A 73 1.70 2.90 -20.63
C LYS A 73 1.55 1.70 -19.69
N MET A 74 2.55 1.44 -18.83
CA MET A 74 2.52 0.37 -17.83
C MET A 74 1.43 0.57 -16.75
N VAL A 75 1.11 1.81 -16.42
CA VAL A 75 -0.03 2.11 -15.52
C VAL A 75 -1.36 1.91 -16.24
N LYS A 76 -1.52 2.48 -17.45
CA LYS A 76 -2.78 2.39 -18.22
C LYS A 76 -3.18 0.96 -18.60
N ASN A 77 -2.21 0.10 -18.88
CA ASN A 77 -2.47 -1.31 -19.21
C ASN A 77 -2.55 -2.22 -17.97
N GLY A 78 -2.53 -1.65 -16.76
CA GLY A 78 -2.68 -2.37 -15.49
C GLY A 78 -1.48 -3.23 -15.10
N LYS A 79 -0.29 -3.04 -15.68
CA LYS A 79 0.93 -3.75 -15.24
C LYS A 79 1.46 -3.19 -13.92
N ILE A 80 1.35 -1.87 -13.75
CA ILE A 80 1.56 -1.18 -12.48
C ILE A 80 0.21 -0.66 -11.99
N GLU A 81 -0.33 -1.20 -10.91
CA GLU A 81 -1.49 -0.61 -10.25
C GLU A 81 -1.03 0.51 -9.31
N ILE A 82 -1.62 1.69 -9.48
CA ILE A 82 -1.49 2.75 -8.47
C ILE A 82 -2.51 2.50 -7.35
N VAL A 83 -2.02 2.39 -6.13
CA VAL A 83 -2.83 2.17 -4.92
C VAL A 83 -2.69 3.35 -3.95
N CYS A 84 -3.40 3.30 -2.82
CA CYS A 84 -3.52 4.36 -1.82
C CYS A 84 -4.40 5.52 -2.30
N GLY A 85 -4.05 6.16 -3.41
CA GLY A 85 -4.81 7.27 -3.99
C GLY A 85 -4.67 8.59 -3.23
N MET A 86 -3.72 8.66 -2.30
CA MET A 86 -3.41 9.84 -1.51
C MET A 86 -2.08 10.48 -1.94
N TYR A 87 -1.81 11.72 -1.51
CA TYR A 87 -0.54 12.39 -1.77
C TYR A 87 0.63 11.70 -1.05
N THR A 88 0.45 11.38 0.23
CA THR A 88 1.30 10.45 1.01
C THR A 88 0.46 9.29 1.51
N MET A 89 1.03 8.26 2.14
CA MET A 89 0.28 7.39 3.07
C MET A 89 0.37 8.00 4.49
N PRO A 90 -0.63 8.78 4.94
CA PRO A 90 -0.54 9.52 6.20
C PRO A 90 -0.91 8.65 7.41
N ASP A 91 -0.58 9.16 8.59
CA ASP A 91 -1.31 8.80 9.81
C ASP A 91 -2.80 9.20 9.63
N VAL A 92 -3.71 8.27 9.91
CA VAL A 92 -5.17 8.52 9.77
C VAL A 92 -5.90 8.81 11.07
N ASN A 93 -5.18 8.96 12.18
CA ASN A 93 -5.74 9.14 13.53
C ASN A 93 -5.57 10.58 14.06
N ILE A 94 -4.42 11.20 13.79
CA ILE A 94 -4.04 12.51 14.34
C ILE A 94 -4.55 13.69 13.48
N PRO A 95 -4.43 13.66 12.14
CA PRO A 95 -4.89 14.78 11.30
C PRO A 95 -6.41 14.98 11.32
N SER A 96 -6.88 16.14 10.86
CA SER A 96 -8.32 16.37 10.66
C SER A 96 -8.91 15.51 9.53
N GLY A 97 -10.24 15.37 9.53
CA GLY A 97 -10.95 14.80 8.38
C GLY A 97 -10.71 15.59 7.08
N GLU A 98 -10.63 16.93 7.16
CA GLU A 98 -10.32 17.79 6.02
C GLU A 98 -8.93 17.52 5.43
N PHE A 99 -7.93 17.29 6.29
CA PHE A 99 -6.61 16.83 5.85
C PHE A 99 -6.70 15.51 5.08
N LEU A 100 -7.44 14.51 5.59
CA LEU A 100 -7.60 13.23 4.90
C LEU A 100 -8.33 13.36 3.55
N ILE A 101 -9.33 14.24 3.47
CA ILE A 101 -10.02 14.55 2.22
C ILE A 101 -9.04 15.16 1.22
N ARG A 102 -8.18 16.11 1.64
CA ARG A 102 -7.17 16.72 0.79
C ARG A 102 -6.13 15.74 0.29
N GLN A 103 -5.69 14.81 1.14
CA GLN A 103 -4.79 13.74 0.74
C GLN A 103 -5.34 12.98 -0.47
N PHE A 104 -6.62 12.59 -0.43
CA PHE A 104 -7.29 11.97 -1.58
C PHE A 104 -7.51 12.91 -2.75
N TYR A 105 -7.91 14.16 -2.50
CA TYR A 105 -8.17 15.14 -3.55
C TYR A 105 -6.91 15.36 -4.41
N PHE A 106 -5.79 15.72 -3.79
CA PHE A 106 -4.53 15.94 -4.49
C PHE A 106 -3.99 14.64 -5.09
N GLY A 107 -4.06 13.53 -4.34
CA GLY A 107 -3.62 12.21 -4.79
C GLY A 107 -4.31 11.76 -6.07
N LYS A 108 -5.65 11.65 -6.02
CA LYS A 108 -6.46 11.19 -7.15
C LYS A 108 -6.41 12.16 -8.32
N ARG A 109 -6.39 13.48 -8.06
CA ARG A 109 -6.25 14.49 -9.13
C ARG A 109 -4.94 14.32 -9.89
N PHE A 110 -3.83 14.14 -9.17
CA PHE A 110 -2.53 13.88 -9.79
C PHE A 110 -2.57 12.64 -10.69
N PHE A 111 -3.02 11.49 -10.17
CA PHE A 111 -3.04 10.25 -10.96
C PHE A 111 -4.01 10.29 -12.16
N LYS A 112 -5.14 10.99 -12.01
CA LYS A 112 -6.07 11.22 -13.11
C LYS A 112 -5.45 12.10 -14.20
N ASN A 113 -4.75 13.17 -13.83
CA ASN A 113 -4.10 14.07 -14.78
C ASN A 113 -2.90 13.40 -15.47
N GLU A 114 -2.03 12.75 -14.69
CA GLU A 114 -0.80 12.15 -15.21
C GLU A 114 -1.03 10.87 -15.99
N PHE A 115 -1.97 10.02 -15.55
CA PHE A 115 -2.13 8.69 -16.14
C PHE A 115 -3.53 8.43 -16.69
N GLY A 116 -4.51 9.29 -16.44
CA GLY A 116 -5.90 9.06 -16.85
C GLY A 116 -6.57 7.91 -16.10
N VAL A 117 -6.07 7.56 -14.91
CA VAL A 117 -6.59 6.46 -14.09
C VAL A 117 -7.24 6.98 -12.82
N ASP A 118 -8.27 6.26 -12.36
CA ASP A 118 -8.89 6.50 -11.06
C ASP A 118 -8.47 5.40 -10.08
N VAL A 119 -7.88 5.79 -8.95
CA VAL A 119 -7.37 4.83 -7.95
C VAL A 119 -8.54 4.22 -7.19
N LYS A 120 -8.68 2.90 -7.26
CA LYS A 120 -9.80 2.14 -6.66
C LYS A 120 -9.48 1.58 -5.27
N CYS A 121 -8.21 1.29 -4.99
CA CYS A 121 -7.78 0.60 -3.77
C CYS A 121 -7.10 1.57 -2.79
N GLY A 122 -7.76 1.83 -1.67
CA GLY A 122 -7.13 2.45 -0.51
C GLY A 122 -6.15 1.45 0.10
N TRP A 123 -4.90 1.87 0.28
CA TRP A 123 -3.79 1.01 0.67
C TRP A 123 -3.05 1.70 1.80
N ILE A 124 -3.48 1.41 3.03
CA ILE A 124 -2.96 2.02 4.25
C ILE A 124 -2.39 0.90 5.12
N ILE A 125 -1.32 0.31 4.64
CA ILE A 125 -0.76 -0.94 5.19
C ILE A 125 0.07 -0.72 6.44
N ASP A 126 0.53 0.51 6.70
CA ASP A 126 1.42 0.81 7.84
C ASP A 126 0.92 1.90 8.80
N SER A 127 -0.31 2.40 8.66
CA SER A 127 -0.87 3.31 9.68
C SER A 127 -1.10 2.59 11.02
N PHE A 128 -0.92 3.30 12.12
CA PHE A 128 -1.06 2.76 13.47
C PHE A 128 -2.50 2.84 13.96
N GLY A 129 -3.35 2.04 13.31
CA GLY A 129 -4.78 1.97 13.57
C GLY A 129 -5.59 2.85 12.64
N HIS A 130 -6.91 2.69 12.69
CA HIS A 130 -7.83 3.26 11.71
C HIS A 130 -9.17 3.67 12.36
N PRO A 131 -9.62 4.93 12.20
CA PRO A 131 -10.85 5.41 12.82
C PRO A 131 -12.10 4.91 12.10
N ASN A 132 -13.21 4.77 12.84
CA ASN A 132 -14.48 4.27 12.32
C ASN A 132 -15.19 5.22 11.31
N GLN A 133 -14.67 6.44 11.11
CA GLN A 133 -15.16 7.35 10.07
C GLN A 133 -14.56 7.06 8.69
N LEU A 134 -13.46 6.30 8.64
CA LEU A 134 -12.67 6.09 7.43
C LEU A 134 -13.47 5.42 6.29
N PRO A 135 -14.38 4.46 6.52
CA PRO A 135 -15.23 3.92 5.45
C PRO A 135 -16.02 4.99 4.68
N GLN A 136 -16.57 5.97 5.39
CA GLN A 136 -17.31 7.08 4.77
C GLN A 136 -16.38 7.95 3.93
N ILE A 137 -15.22 8.34 4.48
CA ILE A 137 -14.24 9.19 3.77
C ILE A 137 -13.76 8.47 2.50
N LEU A 138 -13.37 7.19 2.62
CA LEU A 138 -12.92 6.36 1.51
C LEU A 138 -13.96 6.30 0.39
N LYS A 139 -15.22 5.96 0.71
CA LYS A 139 -16.29 5.87 -0.29
C LYS A 139 -16.58 7.21 -0.95
N LYS A 140 -16.62 8.31 -0.18
CA LYS A 140 -16.84 9.66 -0.72
C LYS A 140 -15.67 10.15 -1.58
N ALA A 141 -14.45 9.66 -1.33
CA ALA A 141 -13.29 9.85 -2.19
C ALA A 141 -13.27 8.92 -3.42
N GLY A 142 -14.30 8.09 -3.63
CA GLY A 142 -14.39 7.16 -4.75
C GLY A 142 -13.51 5.91 -4.61
N ILE A 143 -12.97 5.63 -3.43
CA ILE A 143 -12.25 4.39 -3.15
C ILE A 143 -13.27 3.23 -3.03
N LYS A 144 -13.00 2.13 -3.74
CA LYS A 144 -13.87 0.96 -3.78
C LYS A 144 -13.48 -0.10 -2.77
N TYR A 145 -12.18 -0.30 -2.61
CA TYR A 145 -11.59 -1.36 -1.80
C TYR A 145 -10.61 -0.78 -0.79
N TYR A 146 -10.49 -1.42 0.36
CA TYR A 146 -9.60 -0.96 1.42
C TYR A 146 -8.69 -2.09 1.89
N VAL A 147 -7.40 -1.77 2.07
CA VAL A 147 -6.40 -2.70 2.58
C VAL A 147 -5.66 -2.05 3.74
N PHE A 148 -5.52 -2.79 4.84
CA PHE A 148 -4.79 -2.33 6.01
C PHE A 148 -4.02 -3.47 6.69
N GLY A 149 -2.96 -3.11 7.42
CA GLY A 149 -2.06 -4.07 8.07
C GLY A 149 -2.15 -4.15 9.59
N ARG A 150 -2.56 -3.08 10.27
CA ARG A 150 -2.43 -2.95 11.73
C ARG A 150 -3.75 -2.57 12.40
N GLY A 151 -3.93 -2.99 13.65
CA GLY A 151 -5.07 -2.57 14.47
C GLY A 151 -6.34 -3.41 14.32
N ALA A 152 -6.29 -4.52 13.57
CA ALA A 152 -7.40 -5.44 13.48
C ALA A 152 -7.92 -5.88 14.87
N PRO A 153 -9.25 -5.93 15.10
CA PRO A 153 -9.84 -6.38 16.35
C PRO A 153 -9.40 -7.81 16.70
N LYS A 154 -9.30 -8.13 17.99
CA LYS A 154 -8.82 -9.46 18.46
C LYS A 154 -9.75 -10.60 18.05
N ASP A 155 -11.03 -10.32 17.94
CA ASP A 155 -12.09 -11.24 17.54
C ASP A 155 -12.28 -11.33 16.02
N LEU A 156 -11.60 -10.49 15.24
CA LEU A 156 -11.60 -10.58 13.79
C LEU A 156 -10.88 -11.87 13.37
N ASN A 157 -11.65 -12.81 12.83
CA ASN A 157 -11.17 -14.12 12.39
C ASN A 157 -11.21 -14.30 10.87
N LYS A 158 -11.55 -13.23 10.13
CA LYS A 158 -11.68 -13.22 8.68
C LYS A 158 -10.88 -12.10 8.03
N THR A 159 -10.18 -12.41 6.93
CA THR A 159 -9.35 -11.44 6.21
C THR A 159 -10.16 -10.55 5.27
N GLU A 160 -11.26 -11.04 4.68
CA GLU A 160 -12.15 -10.22 3.83
C GLU A 160 -13.51 -10.00 4.49
N PHE A 161 -13.93 -8.74 4.56
CA PHE A 161 -15.17 -8.34 5.21
C PHE A 161 -15.68 -7.01 4.68
N LEU A 162 -16.93 -6.65 4.99
CA LEU A 162 -17.46 -5.32 4.77
C LEU A 162 -17.25 -4.50 6.05
N TRP A 163 -16.36 -3.51 6.00
CA TRP A 163 -16.17 -2.58 7.12
C TRP A 163 -17.25 -1.52 7.07
N GLU A 164 -18.06 -1.43 8.11
CA GLU A 164 -19.14 -0.47 8.25
C GLU A 164 -18.71 0.69 9.16
N GLY A 165 -18.79 1.91 8.61
CA GLY A 165 -18.51 3.14 9.33
C GLY A 165 -19.69 3.64 10.16
N LEU A 166 -19.46 4.73 10.92
CA LEU A 166 -20.46 5.32 11.84
C LEU A 166 -21.79 5.72 11.18
N ASP A 167 -21.80 5.98 9.87
CA ASP A 167 -22.99 6.38 9.11
C ASP A 167 -23.65 5.22 8.36
N GLY A 168 -23.22 3.98 8.61
CA GLY A 168 -23.69 2.79 7.88
C GLY A 168 -23.02 2.58 6.52
N THR A 169 -22.09 3.46 6.11
CA THR A 169 -21.32 3.26 4.87
C THR A 169 -20.46 2.00 4.97
N ARG A 170 -20.56 1.11 3.98
CA ARG A 170 -19.76 -0.13 3.91
C ARG A 170 -18.71 -0.09 2.83
N ILE A 171 -17.50 -0.58 3.14
CA ILE A 171 -16.43 -0.77 2.17
C ILE A 171 -15.83 -2.18 2.25
N LEU A 172 -15.60 -2.79 1.08
CA LEU A 172 -14.95 -4.10 1.00
C LEU A 172 -13.50 -3.97 1.42
N THR A 173 -13.15 -4.66 2.49
CA THR A 173 -11.88 -4.52 3.18
C THR A 173 -11.13 -5.84 3.22
N HIS A 174 -9.80 -5.77 3.05
CA HIS A 174 -8.88 -6.86 3.31
C HIS A 174 -7.92 -6.50 4.44
N TRP A 175 -7.84 -7.35 5.46
CA TRP A 175 -6.85 -7.29 6.52
C TRP A 175 -5.63 -8.14 6.17
N MET A 176 -4.45 -7.52 6.08
CA MET A 176 -3.17 -8.21 5.88
C MET A 176 -2.70 -8.91 7.17
N ILE A 177 -3.37 -9.99 7.54
CA ILE A 177 -2.92 -10.83 8.66
C ILE A 177 -1.53 -11.42 8.35
N GLY A 178 -0.64 -11.41 9.35
CA GLY A 178 0.76 -11.74 9.14
C GLY A 178 1.61 -10.59 8.59
N THR A 179 1.04 -9.37 8.54
CA THR A 179 1.64 -8.10 8.07
C THR A 179 1.82 -8.02 6.55
N TYR A 180 2.12 -6.82 6.04
CA TYR A 180 2.36 -6.57 4.62
C TYR A 180 3.60 -7.32 4.08
N ILE A 181 4.44 -7.90 4.94
CA ILE A 181 5.63 -8.65 4.55
C ILE A 181 5.42 -10.17 4.49
N VAL A 182 4.21 -10.68 4.76
CA VAL A 182 3.98 -12.12 5.00
C VAL A 182 4.45 -12.99 3.82
N GLY A 183 4.25 -12.52 2.59
CA GLY A 183 4.63 -13.21 1.36
C GLY A 183 6.02 -12.87 0.84
N TRP A 184 6.79 -12.00 1.51
CA TRP A 184 8.18 -11.72 1.13
C TRP A 184 9.04 -12.98 1.28
N ILE A 185 9.81 -13.28 0.24
CA ILE A 185 10.64 -14.48 0.19
C ILE A 185 12.06 -14.13 0.63
N PRO A 186 12.51 -14.54 1.84
CA PRO A 186 13.82 -14.18 2.32
C PRO A 186 14.92 -14.97 1.58
N SER A 187 16.00 -14.29 1.21
CA SER A 187 17.23 -14.98 0.81
C SER A 187 17.86 -15.70 2.01
N PRO A 188 18.38 -16.94 1.85
CA PRO A 188 19.09 -17.66 2.91
C PRO A 188 20.24 -16.84 3.52
N THR A 189 21.02 -16.18 2.67
CA THR A 189 22.13 -15.31 3.08
C THR A 189 21.62 -14.06 3.80
N GLY A 190 20.54 -13.46 3.30
CA GLY A 190 19.89 -12.32 3.95
C GLY A 190 19.34 -12.67 5.34
N ASN A 191 18.81 -13.89 5.52
CA ASN A 191 18.34 -14.37 6.82
C ASN A 191 19.47 -14.53 7.84
N ILE A 192 20.65 -14.98 7.41
CA ILE A 192 21.82 -15.09 8.30
C ILE A 192 22.24 -13.68 8.74
N LEU A 193 22.37 -12.74 7.79
CA LEU A 193 22.70 -11.34 8.09
C LEU A 193 21.66 -10.70 9.00
N ARG A 194 20.38 -10.98 8.79
CA ARG A 194 19.30 -10.50 9.66
C ARG A 194 19.42 -11.05 11.08
N LYS A 195 19.71 -12.35 11.26
CA LYS A 195 19.92 -12.95 12.59
C LYS A 195 21.09 -12.28 13.32
N ILE A 196 22.19 -12.04 12.63
CA ILE A 196 23.35 -11.32 13.18
C ILE A 196 22.94 -9.88 13.54
N ALA A 197 22.18 -9.21 12.68
CA ALA A 197 21.71 -7.85 12.93
C ALA A 197 20.69 -7.75 14.08
N MET A 198 20.00 -8.83 14.46
CA MET A 198 19.08 -8.83 15.60
C MET A 198 19.78 -8.65 16.94
N GLU A 199 21.08 -8.91 17.01
CA GLU A 199 21.92 -8.70 18.20
C GLU A 199 22.45 -7.27 18.32
N LEU A 200 22.19 -6.41 17.32
CA LEU A 200 22.67 -5.03 17.28
C LEU A 200 21.63 -4.02 17.81
N PRO A 201 22.07 -2.82 18.26
CA PRO A 201 21.18 -1.74 18.67
C PRO A 201 20.14 -1.40 17.59
N PHE A 202 18.93 -0.97 17.99
CA PHE A 202 17.77 -0.82 17.07
C PHE A 202 18.09 -0.01 15.80
N ILE A 203 18.80 1.11 15.92
CA ILE A 203 19.15 1.95 14.77
C ILE A 203 20.10 1.20 13.81
N THR A 204 21.15 0.58 14.33
CA THR A 204 22.10 -0.22 13.55
C THR A 204 21.41 -1.42 12.89
N ARG A 205 20.52 -2.09 13.63
CA ARG A 205 19.66 -3.17 13.14
C ARG A 205 18.76 -2.72 12.00
N ALA A 206 18.11 -1.56 12.12
CA ALA A 206 17.19 -1.06 11.11
C ALA A 206 17.94 -0.66 9.82
N ILE A 207 19.13 -0.06 9.94
CA ILE A 207 19.99 0.25 8.78
C ILE A 207 20.46 -1.04 8.10
N LEU A 208 20.96 -2.01 8.86
CA LEU A 208 21.42 -3.28 8.30
C LEU A 208 20.27 -4.11 7.73
N HIS A 209 19.06 -4.07 8.28
CA HIS A 209 17.89 -4.73 7.71
C HIS A 209 17.52 -4.16 6.34
N ALA A 210 17.58 -2.83 6.19
CA ALA A 210 17.34 -2.15 4.92
C ALA A 210 18.45 -2.43 3.87
N GLN A 211 19.67 -2.77 4.29
CA GLN A 211 20.81 -3.03 3.39
C GLN A 211 21.04 -4.51 3.09
N SER A 212 20.83 -5.41 4.06
CA SER A 212 21.14 -6.86 3.98
C SER A 212 20.16 -7.68 3.14
N THR A 213 19.09 -7.06 2.64
CA THR A 213 18.05 -7.69 1.83
C THR A 213 18.15 -7.34 0.35
N ARG A 214 19.15 -6.55 -0.06
CA ARG A 214 19.36 -6.19 -1.47
C ARG A 214 20.13 -7.29 -2.21
N TRP A 215 19.53 -7.79 -3.29
CA TRP A 215 20.19 -8.57 -4.35
C TRP A 215 20.80 -9.92 -3.96
N LEU A 216 20.21 -10.61 -2.98
CA LEU A 216 20.65 -11.97 -2.68
C LEU A 216 19.69 -12.96 -3.34
N PRO A 217 20.18 -13.84 -4.23
CA PRO A 217 19.31 -14.78 -4.93
C PRO A 217 18.59 -15.68 -3.93
N VAL A 218 17.37 -16.03 -4.27
CA VAL A 218 16.58 -17.02 -3.52
C VAL A 218 16.48 -18.31 -4.34
N PRO A 219 16.85 -19.47 -3.78
CA PRO A 219 16.52 -20.74 -4.42
C PRO A 219 15.01 -20.87 -4.63
N ILE A 220 14.60 -21.29 -5.83
CA ILE A 220 13.18 -21.39 -6.21
C ILE A 220 12.41 -22.30 -5.24
N GLU A 221 13.01 -23.41 -4.82
CA GLU A 221 12.43 -24.34 -3.84
C GLU A 221 12.08 -23.63 -2.52
N LYS A 222 12.93 -22.71 -2.06
CA LYS A 222 12.66 -21.91 -0.85
C LYS A 222 11.54 -20.91 -1.07
N GLY A 223 11.42 -20.35 -2.26
CA GLY A 223 10.26 -19.54 -2.65
C GLY A 223 8.97 -20.34 -2.62
N VAL A 224 8.97 -21.55 -3.21
CA VAL A 224 7.81 -22.46 -3.21
C VAL A 224 7.41 -22.85 -1.79
N GLU A 225 8.35 -23.31 -0.96
CA GLU A 225 8.12 -23.63 0.45
C GLU A 225 7.49 -22.46 1.20
N LYS A 226 8.03 -21.24 1.00
CA LYS A 226 7.56 -20.02 1.66
C LYS A 226 6.12 -19.69 1.25
N ILE A 227 5.81 -19.65 -0.04
CA ILE A 227 4.47 -19.30 -0.52
C ILE A 227 3.43 -20.34 -0.09
N LEU A 228 3.76 -21.64 -0.14
CA LEU A 228 2.86 -22.69 0.33
C LEU A 228 2.62 -22.63 1.85
N ALA A 229 3.65 -22.34 2.65
CA ALA A 229 3.48 -22.14 4.09
C ALA A 229 2.59 -20.94 4.41
N VAL A 230 2.77 -19.82 3.69
CA VAL A 230 1.91 -18.63 3.82
C VAL A 230 0.48 -18.94 3.40
N PHE A 231 0.29 -19.68 2.30
CA PHE A 231 -1.03 -20.15 1.89
C PHE A 231 -1.74 -20.93 2.99
N LEU A 232 -1.09 -21.92 3.60
CA LEU A 232 -1.69 -22.73 4.66
C LEU A 232 -2.08 -21.89 5.87
N PHE A 233 -1.26 -20.90 6.24
CA PHE A 233 -1.57 -19.95 7.31
C PHE A 233 -2.78 -19.07 6.97
N LEU A 234 -2.77 -18.39 5.81
CA LEU A 234 -3.84 -17.47 5.41
C LEU A 234 -5.17 -18.18 5.14
N LYS A 235 -5.13 -19.43 4.66
CA LYS A 235 -6.31 -20.28 4.42
C LYS A 235 -7.21 -20.41 5.65
N MET A 236 -6.64 -20.33 6.87
CA MET A 236 -7.40 -20.41 8.11
C MET A 236 -8.32 -19.20 8.33
N PHE A 237 -7.96 -18.06 7.75
CA PHE A 237 -8.64 -16.77 7.95
C PHE A 237 -9.37 -16.28 6.70
N ALA A 238 -9.14 -16.88 5.54
CA ALA A 238 -9.82 -16.48 4.31
C ALA A 238 -11.35 -16.60 4.42
N SER A 239 -12.06 -15.58 3.93
CA SER A 239 -13.53 -15.62 3.78
C SER A 239 -13.94 -16.35 2.51
N THR A 240 -13.03 -16.42 1.52
CA THR A 240 -13.28 -17.05 0.23
C THR A 240 -12.18 -18.05 -0.14
N ASN A 241 -12.19 -18.54 -1.37
CA ASN A 241 -11.13 -19.43 -1.89
C ASN A 241 -10.01 -18.64 -2.56
N ASN A 242 -10.15 -17.31 -2.59
CA ASN A 242 -9.20 -16.39 -3.16
C ASN A 242 -8.42 -15.80 -2.00
N ILE A 243 -7.10 -15.87 -2.06
CA ILE A 243 -6.22 -15.38 -1.00
C ILE A 243 -5.27 -14.36 -1.61
N LEU A 244 -5.23 -13.16 -1.04
CA LEU A 244 -4.22 -12.16 -1.35
C LEU A 244 -2.96 -12.43 -0.52
N ILE A 245 -1.81 -12.46 -1.20
CA ILE A 245 -0.49 -12.62 -0.57
C ILE A 245 0.33 -11.38 -0.92
N PRO A 246 0.56 -10.43 0.01
CA PRO A 246 1.42 -9.30 -0.26
C PRO A 246 2.89 -9.79 -0.31
N ASN A 247 3.57 -9.49 -1.41
CA ASN A 247 4.95 -9.86 -1.66
C ASN A 247 5.81 -8.61 -1.74
N GLY A 248 6.43 -8.24 -0.62
CA GLY A 248 7.18 -6.99 -0.51
C GLY A 248 7.50 -6.67 0.93
N ALA A 249 8.37 -5.69 1.14
CA ALA A 249 8.61 -5.06 2.43
C ALA A 249 9.12 -3.63 2.23
N ASP A 250 9.59 -3.01 3.29
CA ASP A 250 10.10 -1.63 3.27
C ASP A 250 11.26 -1.52 2.28
N PHE A 251 11.05 -0.72 1.23
CA PHE A 251 12.04 -0.41 0.20
C PHE A 251 12.71 -1.62 -0.49
N THR A 252 12.09 -2.81 -0.44
CA THR A 252 12.70 -4.00 -1.04
C THR A 252 12.63 -3.94 -2.58
N PRO A 253 13.69 -4.40 -3.29
CA PRO A 253 13.61 -4.57 -4.73
C PRO A 253 12.55 -5.62 -5.10
N PRO A 254 11.98 -5.55 -6.33
CA PRO A 254 11.04 -6.55 -6.80
C PRO A 254 11.70 -7.94 -6.85
N GLN A 255 11.01 -8.97 -6.36
CA GLN A 255 11.54 -10.33 -6.30
C GLN A 255 11.48 -10.98 -7.68
N ARG A 256 12.64 -11.14 -8.32
CA ARG A 256 12.75 -11.62 -9.72
C ARG A 256 12.38 -13.10 -9.84
N GLU A 257 12.70 -13.86 -8.80
CA GLU A 257 12.45 -15.29 -8.68
C GLU A 257 10.95 -15.62 -8.57
N LEU A 258 10.11 -14.62 -8.26
CA LEU A 258 8.69 -14.84 -8.06
C LEU A 258 8.00 -15.46 -9.28
N ILE A 259 8.44 -15.11 -10.50
CA ILE A 259 7.86 -15.64 -11.74
C ILE A 259 8.02 -17.16 -11.78
N GLU A 260 9.25 -17.66 -11.61
CA GLU A 260 9.54 -19.08 -11.65
C GLU A 260 8.93 -19.83 -10.44
N VAL A 261 8.86 -19.19 -9.27
CA VAL A 261 8.16 -19.74 -8.10
C VAL A 261 6.68 -19.96 -8.39
N VAL A 262 6.00 -18.98 -8.98
CA VAL A 262 4.57 -19.07 -9.33
C VAL A 262 4.32 -20.13 -10.40
N GLU A 263 5.16 -20.19 -11.43
CA GLU A 263 5.10 -21.21 -12.48
C GLU A 263 5.29 -22.62 -11.91
N LYS A 264 6.28 -22.81 -11.03
CA LYS A 264 6.55 -24.10 -10.38
C LYS A 264 5.38 -24.56 -9.53
N ILE A 265 4.81 -23.69 -8.68
CA ILE A 265 3.64 -24.05 -7.87
C ILE A 265 2.46 -24.44 -8.76
N SER A 266 2.18 -23.66 -9.79
CA SER A 266 1.04 -23.89 -10.70
C SER A 266 1.19 -25.20 -11.47
N ARG A 267 2.42 -25.59 -11.83
CA ARG A 267 2.71 -26.88 -12.48
C ARG A 267 2.56 -28.07 -11.53
N GLU A 268 2.97 -27.92 -10.27
CA GLU A 268 3.04 -29.01 -9.29
C GLU A 268 1.72 -29.21 -8.50
N ASN A 269 0.83 -28.22 -8.48
CA ASN A 269 -0.37 -28.24 -7.65
C ASN A 269 -1.65 -28.01 -8.47
N LYS A 270 -2.30 -29.08 -8.92
CA LYS A 270 -3.53 -29.01 -9.74
C LYS A 270 -4.72 -28.29 -9.07
N ASN A 271 -4.74 -28.23 -7.74
CA ASN A 271 -5.81 -27.60 -6.97
C ASN A 271 -5.53 -26.13 -6.59
N LEU A 272 -4.34 -25.62 -6.92
CA LEU A 272 -3.92 -24.25 -6.65
C LEU A 272 -3.69 -23.51 -7.97
N GLU A 273 -4.40 -22.41 -8.16
CA GLU A 273 -4.11 -21.45 -9.21
C GLU A 273 -3.34 -20.29 -8.58
N VAL A 274 -2.10 -20.05 -9.01
CA VAL A 274 -1.28 -18.96 -8.46
C VAL A 274 -1.00 -17.95 -9.56
N VAL A 275 -1.27 -16.68 -9.27
CA VAL A 275 -1.06 -15.58 -10.22
C VAL A 275 -0.32 -14.44 -9.54
N ILE A 276 0.53 -13.76 -10.30
CA ILE A 276 1.05 -12.44 -9.94
C ILE A 276 -0.03 -11.44 -10.34
N SER A 277 -0.51 -10.67 -9.37
CA SER A 277 -1.70 -9.84 -9.52
C SER A 277 -1.56 -8.49 -8.87
N THR A 278 -2.54 -7.65 -9.13
CA THR A 278 -2.80 -6.39 -8.47
C THR A 278 -3.86 -6.57 -7.36
N PRO A 279 -3.93 -5.68 -6.36
CA PRO A 279 -5.01 -5.70 -5.36
C PRO A 279 -6.40 -5.61 -5.96
N SER A 280 -6.61 -4.78 -6.99
CA SER A 280 -7.93 -4.69 -7.64
C SER A 280 -8.34 -6.00 -8.30
N GLU A 281 -7.43 -6.72 -8.97
CA GLU A 281 -7.75 -8.04 -9.55
C GLU A 281 -8.20 -9.05 -8.47
N PHE A 282 -7.61 -8.98 -7.27
CA PHE A 282 -8.06 -9.77 -6.12
C PHE A 282 -9.48 -9.36 -5.69
N PHE A 283 -9.74 -8.08 -5.43
CA PHE A 283 -11.06 -7.64 -4.97
C PHE A 283 -12.17 -7.88 -6.02
N GLU A 284 -11.90 -7.61 -7.28
CA GLU A 284 -12.82 -7.89 -8.39
C GLU A 284 -13.12 -9.40 -8.48
N SER A 285 -12.17 -10.26 -8.11
CA SER A 285 -12.42 -11.71 -8.01
C SER A 285 -13.36 -12.07 -6.86
N ILE A 286 -13.29 -11.37 -5.72
CA ILE A 286 -14.18 -11.56 -4.57
C ILE A 286 -15.60 -11.11 -4.92
N GLU A 287 -15.75 -9.94 -5.54
CA GLU A 287 -17.05 -9.42 -5.99
C GLU A 287 -17.75 -10.39 -6.95
N LYS A 288 -17.01 -10.97 -7.90
CA LYS A 288 -17.53 -11.98 -8.84
C LYS A 288 -18.05 -13.24 -8.17
N MET A 289 -17.59 -13.57 -6.96
CA MET A 289 -18.09 -14.75 -6.23
C MET A 289 -19.49 -14.54 -5.66
N ASN A 290 -19.96 -13.29 -5.54
CA ASN A 290 -21.26 -12.91 -4.99
C ASN A 290 -21.59 -13.63 -3.67
N LYS A 291 -20.60 -13.70 -2.77
CA LYS A 291 -20.75 -14.30 -1.44
C LYS A 291 -21.08 -13.23 -0.41
N GLU A 292 -21.93 -13.60 0.54
CA GLU A 292 -22.10 -12.80 1.74
C GLU A 292 -20.81 -12.79 2.55
N LEU A 293 -20.34 -11.59 2.87
CA LEU A 293 -19.15 -11.36 3.70
C LEU A 293 -19.59 -10.86 5.07
N PRO A 294 -18.83 -11.18 6.14
CA PRO A 294 -19.12 -10.65 7.45
C PRO A 294 -19.07 -9.12 7.44
N ILE A 295 -19.93 -8.50 8.22
CA ILE A 295 -19.89 -7.07 8.49
C ILE A 295 -19.10 -6.86 9.77
N VAL A 296 -18.11 -5.98 9.72
CA VAL A 296 -17.31 -5.60 10.87
C VAL A 296 -17.57 -4.13 11.16
N GLN A 297 -17.88 -3.82 12.40
CA GLN A 297 -18.10 -2.46 12.90
C GLN A 297 -17.02 -2.10 13.91
N GLY A 298 -16.82 -0.80 14.11
CA GLY A 298 -15.91 -0.27 15.13
C GLY A 298 -14.60 0.25 14.57
N GLU A 299 -13.78 0.78 15.47
CA GLU A 299 -12.46 1.31 15.14
C GLU A 299 -11.37 0.25 15.29
N PHE A 300 -10.29 0.42 14.53
CA PHE A 300 -9.10 -0.44 14.57
C PHE A 300 -7.99 0.21 15.38
N ASN A 301 -8.39 0.87 16.47
CA ASN A 301 -7.55 1.59 17.40
C ASN A 301 -7.69 0.99 18.80
N PRO A 302 -6.71 1.23 19.69
CA PRO A 302 -5.45 1.93 19.45
C PRO A 302 -4.32 1.00 18.97
N VAL A 303 -3.33 1.56 18.27
CA VAL A 303 -2.05 0.88 17.97
C VAL A 303 -0.90 1.82 18.36
N PHE A 304 0.09 1.30 19.11
CA PHE A 304 1.30 2.04 19.51
C PHE A 304 1.04 3.45 20.08
N GLN A 305 0.16 3.57 21.08
CA GLN A 305 -0.32 4.85 21.65
C GLN A 305 0.74 5.91 21.98
N GLY A 306 1.99 5.51 22.27
CA GLY A 306 3.08 6.46 22.50
C GLY A 306 3.35 7.41 21.34
N VAL A 307 2.98 7.04 20.11
CA VAL A 307 3.11 7.91 18.93
C VAL A 307 2.17 9.12 18.98
N TYR A 308 1.07 9.04 19.72
CA TYR A 308 0.08 10.12 19.83
C TYR A 308 0.70 11.37 20.48
N SER A 309 1.53 11.19 21.51
CA SER A 309 2.19 12.29 22.24
C SER A 309 3.63 12.59 21.79
N SER A 310 4.27 11.66 21.08
CA SER A 310 5.66 11.81 20.61
C SER A 310 5.82 13.05 19.72
N ARG A 311 6.86 13.88 19.94
CA ARG A 311 7.11 15.12 19.18
C ARG A 311 5.90 16.07 19.12
N ILE A 312 5.27 16.32 20.27
CA ILE A 312 4.03 17.12 20.39
C ILE A 312 4.10 18.49 19.71
N SER A 313 5.27 19.14 19.69
CA SER A 313 5.48 20.42 19.01
C SER A 313 5.17 20.34 17.50
N LEU A 314 5.47 19.21 16.84
CA LEU A 314 5.10 18.99 15.44
C LEU A 314 3.59 18.84 15.27
N LYS A 315 2.92 18.16 16.19
CA LYS A 315 1.47 17.94 16.12
C LYS A 315 0.70 19.25 16.31
N ILE A 316 1.17 20.10 17.22
CA ILE A 316 0.65 21.46 17.40
C ILE A 316 0.85 22.28 16.12
N LYS A 317 2.06 22.27 15.54
CA LYS A 317 2.33 22.97 14.28
C LYS A 317 1.47 22.46 13.13
N ASN A 318 1.25 21.15 13.01
CA ASN A 318 0.35 20.57 12.02
C ASN A 318 -1.07 21.12 12.17
N ARG A 319 -1.60 21.15 13.40
CA ARG A 319 -2.94 21.70 13.67
C ARG A 319 -3.04 23.18 13.35
N ILE A 320 -2.01 23.96 13.66
CA ILE A 320 -1.94 25.38 13.30
C ILE A 320 -1.97 25.53 11.77
N ALA A 321 -1.14 24.77 11.05
CA ALA A 321 -1.08 24.82 9.59
C ALA A 321 -2.43 24.45 8.94
N GLU A 322 -3.10 23.38 9.40
CA GLU A 322 -4.43 22.99 8.91
C GLU A 322 -5.46 24.13 9.07
N ASN A 323 -5.48 24.79 10.25
CA ASN A 323 -6.42 25.87 10.50
C ASN A 323 -6.08 27.14 9.71
N LEU A 324 -4.79 27.47 9.58
CA LEU A 324 -4.34 28.62 8.80
C LEU A 324 -4.67 28.45 7.32
N LEU A 325 -4.42 27.28 6.74
CA LEU A 325 -4.74 26.99 5.35
C LEU A 325 -6.24 27.12 5.08
N LEU A 326 -7.09 26.50 5.90
CA LEU A 326 -8.54 26.59 5.75
C LEU A 326 -9.07 28.02 5.95
N THR A 327 -8.42 28.80 6.81
CA THR A 327 -8.77 30.20 7.01
C THR A 327 -8.39 31.02 5.76
N ALA A 328 -7.18 30.83 5.24
CA ALA A 328 -6.69 31.49 4.04
C ALA A 328 -7.60 31.22 2.84
N GLU A 329 -7.99 29.98 2.60
CA GLU A 329 -8.91 29.60 1.52
C GLU A 329 -10.29 30.24 1.66
N LYS A 330 -10.86 30.27 2.87
CA LYS A 330 -12.15 30.93 3.12
C LYS A 330 -12.10 32.41 2.77
N PHE A 331 -11.05 33.11 3.22
CA PHE A 331 -10.89 34.53 2.91
C PHE A 331 -10.57 34.75 1.44
N ALA A 332 -9.76 33.91 0.82
CA ALA A 332 -9.47 33.95 -0.61
C ALA A 332 -10.74 33.75 -1.45
N ALA A 333 -11.60 32.80 -1.07
CA ALA A 333 -12.87 32.55 -1.73
C ALA A 333 -13.85 33.73 -1.58
N LEU A 334 -13.92 34.34 -0.39
CA LEU A 334 -14.72 35.56 -0.20
C LEU A 334 -14.18 36.74 -1.02
N SER A 335 -12.85 36.90 -1.05
CA SER A 335 -12.18 37.94 -1.82
C SER A 335 -12.41 37.77 -3.32
N SER A 336 -12.40 36.54 -3.83
CA SER A 336 -12.64 36.28 -5.25
C SER A 336 -14.07 36.59 -5.69
N LEU A 337 -15.05 36.38 -4.80
CA LEU A 337 -16.44 36.81 -5.03
C LEU A 337 -16.57 38.35 -5.13
N LEU A 338 -15.62 39.11 -4.58
CA LEU A 338 -15.54 40.57 -4.70
C LEU A 338 -14.72 41.03 -5.92
N GLY A 339 -14.26 40.11 -6.77
CA GLY A 339 -13.52 40.39 -8.00
C GLY A 339 -11.99 40.37 -7.86
N PHE A 340 -11.45 39.98 -6.71
CA PHE A 340 -10.01 39.79 -6.54
C PHE A 340 -9.53 38.42 -7.06
N HIS A 341 -8.23 38.27 -7.29
CA HIS A 341 -7.65 37.00 -7.72
C HIS A 341 -7.68 35.96 -6.59
N TYR A 342 -8.05 34.71 -6.92
CA TYR A 342 -7.92 33.56 -6.01
C TYR A 342 -6.51 32.96 -6.18
N PRO A 343 -5.66 32.96 -5.14
CA PRO A 343 -4.27 32.50 -5.20
C PRO A 343 -4.20 30.97 -5.15
N GLU A 344 -4.66 30.31 -6.22
CA GLU A 344 -4.75 28.84 -6.29
C GLU A 344 -3.38 28.18 -6.11
N HIS A 345 -2.34 28.67 -6.80
CA HIS A 345 -1.01 28.07 -6.75
C HIS A 345 -0.40 28.14 -5.36
N GLU A 346 -0.49 29.29 -4.70
CA GLU A 346 0.07 29.52 -3.36
C GLU A 346 -0.66 28.76 -2.25
N LEU A 347 -1.94 28.39 -2.48
CA LEU A 347 -2.71 27.57 -1.54
C LEU A 347 -2.48 26.07 -1.76
N GLU A 348 -2.05 25.67 -2.95
CA GLU A 348 -1.69 24.29 -3.27
C GLU A 348 -0.27 23.92 -2.84
N GLU A 349 0.66 24.89 -2.85
CA GLU A 349 2.01 24.76 -2.29
C GLU A 349 2.00 24.59 -0.76
#